data_AF-A0A0A8JGQ2-F1
#
_entry.id   AF-A0A0A8JGQ2-F1
#
_cell.length_a   1.000
_cell.length_b   1.000
_cell.length_c   1.000
_cell.angle_alpha   90.00
_cell.angle_beta   90.00
_cell.angle_gamma   90.00
#
_symmetry.space_group_name_H-M   'P 1'
#
loop_
_entity.id
_entity.type
_entity.pdbx_description
1 polymer ?
#
loop_
_entity_poly.entity_id
_entity_poly.type
_entity_poly.pdbx_seq_one_letter_code
_entity_poly.pdbx_strand_id
1 'polypeptide(L)'
;MHFGQQFREYREEYIHIRQKEAAYKLNITPETLSNYERNERGFPQDLMAVAKRVFDIPDDYFLAMVLGDPLKSVRADKEDRALQTNELKERYMDSFIDRHRQIFEDSAELREFVTLLATLTEKDRRDFLNVNKKMLELIFKRDKNREAD
;
A
#
# COMPACT_ATOMS: atom_id res chain seq x y z
N MET A 1 1.94 -12.99 -21.03
CA MET A 1 1.24 -11.98 -20.20
C MET A 1 2.30 -11.18 -19.44
N HIS A 2 2.28 -9.85 -19.46
CA HIS A 2 3.33 -8.99 -18.88
C HIS A 2 2.98 -8.44 -17.48
N PHE A 3 1.92 -8.98 -16.87
CA PHE A 3 1.39 -8.52 -15.59
C PHE A 3 2.46 -8.43 -14.49
N GLY A 4 3.38 -9.39 -14.39
CA GLY A 4 4.41 -9.37 -13.34
C GLY A 4 5.33 -8.16 -13.43
N GLN A 5 5.76 -7.81 -14.63
CA GLN A 5 6.58 -6.62 -14.86
C GLN A 5 5.80 -5.32 -14.61
N GLN A 6 4.55 -5.26 -15.06
CA GLN A 6 3.67 -4.11 -14.84
C GLN A 6 3.33 -3.94 -13.34
N PHE A 7 3.11 -5.04 -12.62
CA PHE A 7 2.92 -5.04 -11.17
C PHE A 7 4.17 -4.55 -10.44
N ARG A 8 5.37 -4.94 -10.90
CA ARG A 8 6.63 -4.40 -10.36
C ARG A 8 6.73 -2.89 -10.57
N GLU A 9 6.44 -2.40 -11.78
CA GLU A 9 6.44 -0.96 -12.09
C GLU A 9 5.46 -0.23 -11.17
N TYR A 10 4.23 -0.72 -11.06
CA TYR A 10 3.23 -0.18 -10.14
C TYR A 10 3.73 -0.13 -8.69
N ARG A 11 4.29 -1.25 -8.22
CA ARG A 11 4.83 -1.41 -6.87
C ARG A 11 5.94 -0.39 -6.57
N GLU A 12 6.87 -0.20 -7.50
CA GLU A 12 8.08 0.62 -7.30
C GLU A 12 7.81 2.10 -7.55
N GLU A 13 7.07 2.43 -8.62
CA GLU A 13 6.92 3.79 -9.12
C GLU A 13 5.65 4.51 -8.61
N TYR A 14 4.61 3.77 -8.20
CA TYR A 14 3.31 4.36 -7.86
C TYR A 14 2.97 4.23 -6.37
N ILE A 15 3.24 3.07 -5.78
CA ILE A 15 2.98 2.82 -4.35
C ILE A 15 4.25 2.70 -3.50
N HIS A 16 5.43 2.74 -4.13
CA HIS A 16 6.75 2.77 -3.50
C HIS A 16 7.00 1.66 -2.46
N ILE A 17 6.52 0.44 -2.74
CA ILE A 17 6.68 -0.73 -1.88
C ILE A 17 7.89 -1.57 -2.33
N ARG A 18 8.62 -2.16 -1.38
CA ARG A 18 9.75 -3.06 -1.70
C ARG A 18 9.25 -4.46 -2.02
N GLN A 19 9.95 -5.17 -2.90
CA GLN A 19 9.61 -6.55 -3.29
C GLN A 19 9.39 -7.49 -2.09
N LYS A 20 10.28 -7.43 -1.08
CA LYS A 20 10.14 -8.25 0.14
C LYS A 20 8.84 -7.99 0.90
N GLU A 21 8.41 -6.73 0.96
CA GLU A 21 7.15 -6.35 1.61
C GLU A 21 5.96 -6.83 0.78
N ALA A 22 6.01 -6.69 -0.54
CA ALA A 22 4.94 -7.17 -1.41
C ALA A 22 4.79 -8.70 -1.39
N ALA A 23 5.91 -9.44 -1.38
CA ALA A 23 5.91 -10.89 -1.27
C ALA A 23 5.27 -11.34 0.06
N TYR A 24 5.61 -10.66 1.16
CA TYR A 24 5.00 -10.90 2.46
C TYR A 24 3.48 -10.68 2.44
N LYS A 25 3.01 -9.55 1.87
CA LYS A 25 1.58 -9.23 1.75
C LYS A 25 0.81 -10.21 0.85
N LEU A 26 1.50 -10.79 -0.14
CA LEU A 26 0.95 -11.81 -1.04
C LEU A 26 1.08 -13.24 -0.49
N ASN A 27 1.66 -13.41 0.70
CA ASN A 27 1.94 -14.72 1.30
C ASN A 27 2.76 -15.65 0.40
N ILE A 28 3.80 -15.12 -0.25
CA ILE A 28 4.75 -15.86 -1.10
C ILE A 28 6.19 -15.50 -0.75
N THR A 29 7.17 -16.27 -1.23
CA THR A 29 8.59 -15.94 -0.99
C THR A 29 9.03 -14.75 -1.88
N PRO A 30 9.99 -13.92 -1.42
CA PRO A 30 10.54 -12.83 -2.24
C PRO A 30 11.12 -13.32 -3.56
N GLU A 31 11.74 -14.51 -3.57
CA GLU A 31 12.27 -15.14 -4.78
C GLU A 31 11.15 -15.53 -5.75
N THR A 32 10.05 -16.08 -5.24
CA THR A 32 8.86 -16.40 -6.05
C THR A 32 8.30 -15.14 -6.70
N LEU A 33 8.15 -14.05 -5.93
CA LEU A 33 7.71 -12.77 -6.48
C LEU A 33 8.69 -12.23 -7.52
N SER A 34 10.00 -12.31 -7.26
CA SER A 34 11.04 -11.89 -8.20
C SER A 34 10.95 -12.62 -9.54
N ASN A 35 10.66 -13.93 -9.52
CA ASN A 35 10.50 -14.72 -10.75
C ASN A 35 9.27 -14.30 -11.55
N TYR A 36 8.18 -13.93 -10.86
CA TYR A 36 7.00 -13.38 -11.51
C TYR A 36 7.27 -11.99 -12.10
N GLU A 37 7.92 -11.11 -11.33
CA GLU A 37 8.21 -9.73 -11.73
C GLU A 37 9.21 -9.64 -12.90
N ARG A 38 10.06 -10.64 -13.07
CA ARG A 38 11.00 -10.77 -14.19
C ARG A 38 10.41 -11.53 -15.39
N ASN A 39 9.14 -11.93 -15.33
CA ASN A 39 8.48 -12.79 -16.32
C ASN A 39 9.18 -14.14 -16.57
N GLU A 40 10.07 -14.59 -15.68
CA GLU A 40 10.67 -15.94 -15.73
C GLU A 40 9.63 -17.03 -15.41
N ARG A 41 8.60 -16.67 -14.64
CA ARG A 41 7.37 -17.43 -14.46
C ARG A 41 6.16 -16.54 -14.71
N GLY A 42 5.11 -17.13 -15.28
CA GLY A 42 3.80 -16.45 -15.38
C GLY A 42 3.26 -16.13 -13.99
N PHE A 43 2.78 -14.91 -13.81
CA PHE A 43 2.08 -14.50 -12.58
C PHE A 43 0.74 -15.23 -12.53
N PRO A 44 0.44 -16.05 -11.49
CA PRO A 44 -0.80 -16.84 -11.45
C PRO A 44 -2.05 -15.97 -11.40
N GLN A 45 -3.10 -16.32 -12.13
CA GLN A 45 -4.35 -15.55 -12.18
C GLN A 45 -4.99 -15.35 -10.80
N ASP A 46 -5.05 -16.40 -9.98
CA ASP A 46 -5.58 -16.32 -8.61
C ASP A 46 -4.79 -15.31 -7.77
N LEU A 47 -3.47 -15.27 -7.96
CA LEU A 47 -2.59 -14.34 -7.28
C LEU A 47 -2.77 -12.91 -7.81
N MET A 48 -3.14 -12.70 -9.08
CA MET A 48 -3.45 -11.35 -9.61
C MET A 48 -4.65 -10.75 -8.90
N ALA A 49 -5.71 -11.55 -8.69
CA ALA A 49 -6.89 -11.12 -7.95
C ALA A 49 -6.58 -10.84 -6.48
N VAL A 50 -5.65 -11.60 -5.88
CA VAL A 50 -5.13 -11.31 -4.54
C VAL A 50 -4.34 -10.01 -4.54
N ALA A 51 -3.43 -9.79 -5.50
CA ALA A 51 -2.65 -8.56 -5.62
C ALA A 51 -3.53 -7.33 -5.78
N LYS A 52 -4.56 -7.40 -6.64
CA LYS A 52 -5.55 -6.33 -6.79
C LYS A 52 -6.15 -5.91 -5.46
N ARG A 53 -6.61 -6.89 -4.67
CA ARG A 53 -7.25 -6.63 -3.36
C ARG A 53 -6.24 -6.17 -2.29
N VAL A 54 -5.07 -6.80 -2.23
CA VAL A 54 -4.06 -6.55 -1.21
C VAL A 54 -3.40 -5.17 -1.35
N PHE A 55 -3.20 -4.72 -2.58
CA PHE A 55 -2.58 -3.42 -2.86
C PHE A 55 -3.60 -2.35 -3.29
N ASP A 56 -4.89 -2.66 -3.20
CA ASP A 56 -6.00 -1.79 -3.62
C ASP A 56 -5.76 -1.18 -5.01
N ILE A 57 -5.36 -2.05 -5.96
CA ILE A 57 -5.00 -1.63 -7.32
C ILE A 57 -6.28 -1.16 -8.00
N PRO A 58 -6.36 0.10 -8.45
CA PRO A 58 -7.53 0.60 -9.16
C PRO A 58 -7.81 -0.20 -10.43
N ASP A 59 -9.09 -0.31 -10.80
CA ASP A 59 -9.53 -1.16 -11.91
C ASP A 59 -8.85 -0.84 -13.25
N ASP A 60 -8.61 0.45 -13.52
CA ASP A 60 -7.95 0.92 -14.73
C ASP A 60 -6.47 0.55 -14.78
N TYR A 61 -5.75 0.72 -13.66
CA TYR A 61 -4.37 0.25 -13.52
C TYR A 61 -4.30 -1.28 -13.63
N PHE A 62 -5.19 -2.00 -12.97
CA PHE A 62 -5.23 -3.47 -13.04
C PHE A 62 -5.52 -3.97 -14.46
N LEU A 63 -6.47 -3.34 -15.16
CA LEU A 63 -6.79 -3.66 -16.54
C LEU A 63 -5.60 -3.39 -17.47
N ALA A 64 -4.92 -2.25 -17.31
CA ALA A 64 -3.70 -1.95 -18.06
C ALA A 64 -2.59 -2.99 -17.81
N MET A 65 -2.38 -3.43 -16.55
CA MET A 65 -1.42 -4.50 -16.24
C MET A 65 -1.77 -5.83 -16.93
N VAL A 66 -3.06 -6.16 -17.02
CA VAL A 66 -3.57 -7.40 -17.65
C VAL A 66 -3.43 -7.34 -19.17
N LEU A 67 -3.80 -6.21 -19.78
CA LEU A 67 -3.72 -5.98 -21.23
C LEU A 67 -2.30 -5.70 -21.71
N GLY A 68 -1.39 -5.32 -20.82
CA GLY A 68 0.00 -4.97 -21.13
C GLY A 68 0.18 -3.52 -21.56
N ASP A 69 -0.80 -2.67 -21.32
CA ASP A 69 -0.75 -1.25 -21.65
C ASP A 69 0.22 -0.50 -20.72
N PRO A 70 0.92 0.55 -21.20
CA PRO A 70 1.84 1.32 -20.35
C PRO A 70 1.09 2.04 -19.22
N LEU A 71 1.48 1.83 -17.96
CA LEU A 71 0.83 2.48 -16.80
C LEU A 71 0.94 4.01 -16.84
N LYS A 72 1.97 4.55 -17.50
CA LYS A 72 2.15 5.99 -17.71
C LYS A 72 1.02 6.61 -18.54
N SER A 73 0.40 5.85 -19.45
CA SER A 73 -0.76 6.34 -20.23
C SER A 73 -2.00 6.49 -19.34
N VAL A 74 -2.28 5.50 -18.49
CA VAL A 74 -3.35 5.56 -17.47
C VAL A 74 -3.11 6.71 -16.48
N ARG A 75 -1.85 6.99 -16.16
CA ARG A 75 -1.48 8.12 -15.30
C ARG A 75 -1.66 9.47 -15.99
N ALA A 76 -1.22 9.62 -17.23
CA ALA A 76 -1.38 10.86 -18.01
C ALA A 76 -2.86 11.21 -18.24
N ASP A 77 -3.68 10.20 -18.54
CA ASP A 77 -5.14 10.34 -18.65
C ASP A 77 -5.80 10.75 -17.31
N LYS A 78 -5.16 10.49 -16.17
CA LYS A 78 -5.56 10.95 -14.84
C LYS A 78 -5.01 12.33 -14.47
N GLU A 79 -3.88 12.75 -15.02
CA GLU A 79 -3.31 14.09 -14.80
C GLU A 79 -4.14 15.17 -15.54
N ASP A 80 -4.74 14.86 -16.70
CA ASP A 80 -5.80 15.69 -17.32
C ASP A 80 -7.13 15.69 -16.52
N ARG A 81 -7.27 14.82 -15.52
CA ARG A 81 -8.40 14.74 -14.56
C ARG A 81 -8.06 15.32 -13.18
N ALA A 82 -7.17 16.31 -13.08
CA ALA A 82 -6.79 16.96 -11.81
C ALA A 82 -8.00 17.48 -10.97
N LEU A 83 -9.14 17.74 -11.59
CA LEU A 83 -10.40 18.11 -10.90
C LEU A 83 -11.08 16.95 -10.15
N GLN A 84 -10.85 15.68 -10.52
CA GLN A 84 -11.44 14.50 -9.86
C GLN A 84 -10.61 13.99 -8.66
N THR A 85 -9.32 14.35 -8.60
CA THR A 85 -8.37 13.87 -7.58
C THR A 85 -8.65 14.42 -6.18
N ASN A 86 -9.17 15.65 -6.07
CA ASN A 86 -9.54 16.24 -4.77
C ASN A 86 -10.76 15.53 -4.18
N GLU A 87 -11.81 15.29 -4.97
CA GLU A 87 -13.01 14.58 -4.51
C GLU A 87 -12.72 13.14 -4.09
N LEU A 88 -11.83 12.45 -4.80
CA LEU A 88 -11.45 11.08 -4.45
C LEU A 88 -10.63 11.04 -3.15
N LYS A 89 -9.74 12.02 -2.95
CA LYS A 89 -8.95 12.17 -1.72
C LYS A 89 -9.85 12.49 -0.52
N GLU A 90 -10.83 13.35 -0.69
CA GLU A 90 -11.83 13.68 0.34
C GLU A 90 -12.63 12.42 0.73
N ARG A 91 -13.23 11.71 -0.25
CA ARG A 91 -13.98 10.47 0.02
C ARG A 91 -13.14 9.40 0.71
N TYR A 92 -11.87 9.26 0.33
CA TYR A 92 -10.96 8.33 0.99
C TYR A 92 -10.69 8.73 2.44
N MET A 93 -10.42 10.02 2.71
CA MET A 93 -10.19 10.53 4.06
C MET A 93 -11.44 10.36 4.95
N ASP A 94 -12.63 10.65 4.42
CA ASP A 94 -13.89 10.45 5.14
C ASP A 94 -14.08 8.98 5.54
N SER A 95 -13.93 8.06 4.57
CA SER A 95 -14.04 6.63 4.83
C SER A 95 -12.96 6.10 5.81
N PHE A 96 -11.79 6.73 5.83
CA PHE A 96 -10.71 6.37 6.73
C PHE A 96 -11.02 6.80 8.16
N ILE A 97 -11.49 8.04 8.33
CA ILE A 97 -11.91 8.59 9.62
C ILE A 97 -13.08 7.77 10.18
N ASP A 98 -14.10 7.48 9.37
CA ASP A 98 -15.26 6.70 9.81
C ASP A 98 -14.88 5.30 10.28
N ARG A 99 -14.01 4.59 9.54
CA ARG A 99 -13.56 3.24 9.91
C ARG A 99 -12.78 3.19 11.22
N HIS A 100 -12.09 4.27 11.58
CA HIS A 100 -11.27 4.33 12.79
C HIS A 100 -11.86 5.23 13.87
N ARG A 101 -13.06 5.80 13.68
CA ARG A 101 -13.67 6.72 14.67
C ARG A 101 -13.74 6.10 16.06
N GLN A 102 -14.15 4.84 16.13
CA GLN A 102 -14.34 4.13 17.41
C GLN A 102 -13.07 4.10 18.28
N ILE A 103 -11.88 3.88 17.69
CA ILE A 103 -10.64 3.82 18.47
C ILE A 103 -10.24 5.19 19.03
N PHE A 104 -10.61 6.28 18.33
CA PHE A 104 -10.41 7.64 18.80
C PHE A 104 -11.38 8.02 19.92
N GLU A 105 -12.61 7.51 19.89
CA GLU A 105 -13.59 7.71 20.95
C GLU A 105 -13.18 6.94 22.22
N ASP A 106 -12.75 5.70 22.04
CA ASP A 106 -12.47 4.78 23.15
C ASP A 106 -11.10 4.98 23.82
N SER A 107 -10.12 5.60 23.12
CA SER A 107 -8.78 5.84 23.68
C SER A 107 -8.50 7.33 23.90
N ALA A 108 -8.35 7.72 25.17
CA ALA A 108 -7.90 9.06 25.55
C ALA A 108 -6.41 9.27 25.19
N GLU A 109 -5.60 8.24 25.37
CA GLU A 109 -4.16 8.24 25.11
C GLU A 109 -3.87 8.48 23.63
N LEU A 110 -4.66 7.89 22.72
CA LEU A 110 -4.54 8.14 21.29
C LEU A 110 -4.87 9.60 20.94
N ARG A 111 -5.91 10.17 21.56
CA ARG A 111 -6.29 11.58 21.35
C ARG A 111 -5.22 12.54 21.86
N GLU A 112 -4.67 12.28 23.04
CA GLU A 112 -3.55 13.06 23.57
C GLU A 112 -2.33 12.95 22.66
N PHE A 113 -2.00 11.73 22.20
CA PHE A 113 -0.90 11.49 21.28
C PHE A 113 -1.05 12.28 19.97
N VAL A 114 -2.23 12.24 19.34
CA VAL A 114 -2.52 13.01 18.12
C VAL A 114 -2.44 14.51 18.38
N THR A 115 -2.88 14.97 19.55
CA THR A 115 -2.76 16.37 19.97
C THR A 115 -1.30 16.80 20.07
N LEU A 116 -0.44 15.99 20.68
CA LEU A 116 0.99 16.26 20.78
C LEU A 116 1.64 16.31 19.39
N LEU A 117 1.32 15.36 18.52
CA LEU A 117 1.80 15.37 17.13
C LEU A 117 1.41 16.63 16.36
N ALA A 118 0.23 17.18 16.63
CA ALA A 118 -0.24 18.41 15.99
C ALA A 118 0.58 19.64 16.37
N THR A 119 1.26 19.63 17.53
CA THR A 119 2.14 20.73 17.96
C THR A 119 3.53 20.70 17.31
N LEU A 120 3.91 19.57 16.70
CA LEU A 120 5.21 19.41 16.06
C LEU A 120 5.24 20.06 14.67
N THR A 121 6.45 20.44 14.24
CA THR A 121 6.69 20.83 12.84
C THR A 121 6.41 19.65 11.91
N GLU A 122 6.10 19.92 10.64
CA GLU A 122 5.81 18.86 9.67
C GLU A 122 6.99 17.90 9.47
N LYS A 123 8.22 18.39 9.58
CA LYS A 123 9.43 17.56 9.50
C LYS A 123 9.53 16.65 10.73
N ASP A 124 9.46 17.22 11.92
CA ASP A 124 9.62 16.47 13.17
C ASP A 124 8.50 15.45 13.36
N ARG A 125 7.25 15.83 13.00
CA ARG A 125 6.10 14.92 13.00
C ARG A 125 6.35 13.72 12.09
N ARG A 126 6.87 13.92 10.88
CA ARG A 126 7.18 12.84 9.95
C ARG A 126 8.28 11.93 10.48
N ASP A 127 9.36 12.50 10.98
CA ASP A 127 10.50 11.73 11.52
C ASP A 127 10.06 10.88 12.71
N PHE A 128 9.29 11.49 13.63
CA PHE A 128 8.75 10.80 14.79
C PHE A 128 7.79 9.66 14.42
N LEU A 129 6.82 9.90 13.52
CA LEU A 129 5.89 8.88 13.06
C LEU A 129 6.60 7.72 12.36
N ASN A 130 7.65 8.00 11.57
CA ASN A 130 8.44 6.97 10.89
C ASN A 130 9.20 6.06 11.88
N VAL A 131 9.74 6.63 12.95
CA VAL A 131 10.40 5.85 14.01
C VAL A 131 9.40 4.96 14.74
N ASN A 132 8.27 5.54 15.18
CA ASN A 132 7.23 4.80 15.90
C ASN A 132 6.61 3.69 15.03
N LYS A 133 6.40 3.93 13.74
CA LYS A 133 5.96 2.91 12.77
C LYS A 133 6.92 1.71 12.74
N LYS A 134 8.23 1.96 12.60
CA LYS A 134 9.24 0.89 12.61
C LYS A 134 9.26 0.12 13.92
N MET A 135 9.07 0.80 15.05
CA MET A 135 9.01 0.16 16.36
C MET A 135 7.80 -0.78 16.47
N LEU A 136 6.61 -0.33 16.06
CA LEU A 136 5.40 -1.16 16.03
C LEU A 136 5.59 -2.38 15.11
N GLU A 137 6.16 -2.18 13.91
CA GLU A 137 6.46 -3.29 12.99
C GLU A 137 7.38 -4.35 13.60
N LEU A 138 8.32 -3.96 14.46
CA LEU A 138 9.21 -4.90 15.17
C LEU A 138 8.46 -5.68 16.25
N ILE A 139 7.54 -5.02 16.98
CA ILE A 139 6.72 -5.67 18.01
C ILE A 139 5.80 -6.72 17.36
N PHE A 140 5.06 -6.34 16.31
CA PHE A 140 4.16 -7.26 15.62
C PHE A 140 4.87 -8.43 14.92
N LYS A 141 6.11 -8.24 14.44
CA LYS A 141 6.93 -9.33 13.91
C LYS A 141 7.35 -10.32 14.98
N ARG A 142 7.56 -9.86 16.21
CA ARG A 142 7.98 -10.71 17.33
C ARG A 142 6.84 -11.58 17.86
N ASP A 143 5.62 -11.05 17.88
CA ASP A 143 4.44 -11.81 18.33
C ASP A 143 4.06 -12.94 17.35
N LYS A 144 4.14 -12.69 16.03
CA LYS A 144 3.92 -13.75 15.02
C LYS A 144 4.91 -14.93 15.10
N ASN A 145 6.12 -14.70 15.60
CA ASN A 145 7.11 -15.76 15.78
C ASN A 145 6.89 -16.56 17.07
N ARG A 146 6.10 -16.07 18.03
CA ARG A 146 5.79 -16.76 19.28
C ARG A 146 4.56 -17.66 19.20
N GLU A 147 3.67 -17.42 18.24
CA GLU A 147 2.49 -18.27 17.98
C GLU A 147 2.79 -19.48 17.08
N ALA A 148 4.03 -19.59 16.58
CA ALA A 148 4.48 -20.65 15.67
C ALA A 148 5.40 -21.70 16.32
N ASP A 149 5.68 -21.55 17.62
CA ASP A 149 6.40 -22.49 18.49
C ASP A 149 5.43 -23.11 19.51
#